data_AF-F0FVX5-F1
#
_entry.id   AF-F0FVX5-F1
#
_cell.length_a   1.000
_cell.length_b   1.000
_cell.length_c   1.000
_cell.angle_alpha   90.00
_cell.angle_beta   90.00
_cell.angle_gamma   90.00
#
_symmetry.space_group_name_H-M   'P 1'
#
loop_
_entity.id
_entity.type
_entity.pdbx_description
1 polymer ?
#
loop_
_entity_poly.entity_id
_entity_poly.type
_entity_poly.pdbx_seq_one_letter_code
_entity_poly.pdbx_strand_id
1 'polypeptide(L)'
;MPRGPGKMAHGTAKQIDKTVSITIDDRTYDGKFAYIQGGAFTLGTAFSGGQVATGNAVGISATGNGNVLAQSADGRNLRCVFSFSGWSQAGTGTCLTDDQQLYDLQISR
;
A
#
# COMPACT_ATOMS: atom_id res chain seq x y z
N MET A 1 6.42 -21.50 8.61
CA MET A 1 6.29 -20.38 9.57
C MET A 1 4.81 -20.01 9.61
N PRO A 2 4.08 -20.21 10.72
CA PRO A 2 2.67 -19.86 10.78
C PRO A 2 2.57 -18.34 10.84
N ARG A 3 2.04 -17.72 9.78
CA ARG A 3 1.64 -16.31 9.81
C ARG A 3 0.53 -16.23 10.88
N GLY A 4 0.78 -15.55 12.00
CA GLY A 4 -0.31 -15.14 12.92
C GLY A 4 -1.38 -14.39 12.13
N PRO A 5 -2.61 -14.21 12.64
CA PRO A 5 -3.73 -13.67 11.86
C PRO A 5 -3.30 -12.37 11.18
N GLY A 6 -2.89 -12.48 9.92
CA GLY A 6 -2.21 -11.41 9.20
C GLY A 6 -3.25 -10.34 9.08
N LYS A 7 -3.00 -9.16 9.65
CA LYS A 7 -3.97 -8.09 9.55
C LYS A 7 -4.14 -7.75 8.08
N MET A 8 -5.29 -8.08 7.53
CA MET A 8 -5.61 -7.93 6.12
C MET A 8 -6.12 -6.52 5.87
N ALA A 9 -5.53 -5.87 4.87
CA ALA A 9 -6.03 -4.63 4.31
C ALA A 9 -6.85 -4.95 3.06
N HIS A 10 -8.11 -4.50 3.04
CA HIS A 10 -8.99 -4.68 1.89
C HIS A 10 -9.08 -3.38 1.10
N GLY A 11 -8.64 -3.41 -0.16
CA GLY A 11 -8.61 -2.26 -1.05
C GLY A 11 -9.54 -2.40 -2.24
N THR A 12 -10.27 -1.33 -2.56
CA THR A 12 -11.01 -1.21 -3.82
C THR A 12 -10.41 -0.09 -4.66
N ALA A 13 -9.95 -0.40 -5.87
CA ALA A 13 -9.34 0.57 -6.79
C ALA A 13 -10.31 0.97 -7.91
N LYS A 14 -10.61 2.27 -8.03
CA LYS A 14 -11.42 2.83 -9.12
C LYS A 14 -10.52 3.35 -10.23
N GLN A 15 -10.46 2.64 -11.36
CA GLN A 15 -9.55 2.99 -12.46
C GLN A 15 -9.86 4.34 -13.12
N ILE A 16 -11.13 4.75 -13.17
CA ILE A 16 -11.56 5.99 -13.84
C ILE A 16 -10.89 7.21 -13.20
N ASP A 17 -10.96 7.30 -11.87
CA ASP A 17 -10.46 8.45 -11.11
C ASP A 17 -9.06 8.22 -10.52
N LYS A 18 -8.49 7.02 -10.73
CA LYS A 18 -7.25 6.54 -10.11
C LYS A 18 -7.28 6.65 -8.58
N THR A 19 -8.47 6.51 -7.99
CA THR A 19 -8.68 6.53 -6.55
C THR A 19 -8.70 5.13 -5.98
N VAL A 20 -8.33 5.01 -4.71
CA VAL A 20 -8.37 3.76 -3.97
C VAL A 20 -8.87 4.03 -2.56
N SER A 21 -9.70 3.12 -2.07
CA SER A 21 -10.17 3.12 -0.68
C SER A 21 -9.72 1.81 -0.04
N ILE A 22 -8.96 1.92 1.04
CA ILE A 22 -8.42 0.77 1.77
C ILE A 22 -8.95 0.81 3.19
N THR A 23 -9.54 -0.30 3.64
CA THR A 23 -10.03 -0.44 5.01
C THR A 23 -9.11 -1.38 5.80
N ILE A 24 -8.67 -0.92 6.96
CA ILE A 24 -7.79 -1.63 7.90
C ILE A 24 -8.34 -1.41 9.31
N ASP A 25 -8.66 -2.48 10.05
CA ASP A 25 -9.14 -2.39 11.46
C ASP A 25 -10.25 -1.32 11.65
N ASP A 26 -11.29 -1.35 10.82
CA ASP A 26 -12.41 -0.39 10.77
C ASP A 26 -12.05 1.07 10.39
N ARG A 27 -10.80 1.32 10.01
CA ARG A 27 -10.35 2.62 9.52
C ARG A 27 -10.24 2.61 8.00
N THR A 28 -10.88 3.58 7.37
CA THR A 28 -10.77 3.80 5.93
C THR A 28 -9.67 4.80 5.61
N TYR A 29 -8.88 4.45 4.60
CA TYR A 29 -7.81 5.24 4.02
C TYR A 29 -8.15 5.48 2.56
N ASP A 30 -8.42 6.74 2.22
CA ASP A 30 -8.73 7.13 0.86
C ASP A 30 -7.52 7.79 0.22
N GLY A 31 -7.30 7.49 -1.05
CA GLY A 31 -6.07 7.89 -1.70
C GLY A 31 -6.10 7.72 -3.20
N LYS A 32 -4.90 7.78 -3.76
CA LYS A 32 -4.67 7.52 -5.19
C LYS A 32 -3.75 6.34 -5.36
N PHE A 33 -3.97 5.61 -6.46
CA PHE A 33 -3.08 4.54 -6.87
C PHE A 33 -2.43 4.84 -8.22
N ALA A 34 -1.24 4.31 -8.41
CA ALA A 34 -0.55 4.24 -9.67
C ALA A 34 -0.32 2.76 -10.02
N TYR A 35 -0.53 2.39 -11.27
CA TYR A 35 -0.28 1.06 -11.80
C TYR A 35 0.44 1.21 -13.14
N ILE A 36 1.54 0.47 -13.32
CA ILE A 36 2.33 0.46 -14.55
C ILE A 36 2.47 -0.99 -15.00
N GLN A 37 1.87 -1.31 -16.14
CA GLN A 37 2.03 -2.63 -16.74
C GLN A 37 3.48 -2.83 -17.20
N GLY A 38 4.17 -3.82 -16.63
CA GLY A 38 5.59 -4.08 -16.89
C GLY A 38 6.57 -3.19 -16.08
N GLY A 39 6.06 -2.35 -15.17
CA GLY A 39 6.88 -1.57 -14.25
C GLY A 39 7.06 -2.25 -12.89
N ALA A 40 7.99 -1.73 -12.10
CA ALA A 40 8.20 -2.14 -10.72
C ALA A 40 8.26 -0.92 -9.79
N PHE A 41 7.45 -0.95 -8.74
CA PHE A 41 7.50 -0.07 -7.59
C PHE A 41 8.06 -0.86 -6.42
N THR A 42 9.00 -0.26 -5.69
CA THR A 42 9.58 -0.83 -4.48
C THR A 42 9.18 0.02 -3.28
N LEU A 43 8.68 -0.62 -2.22
CA LEU A 43 8.31 0.06 -0.98
C LEU A 43 9.56 0.35 -0.14
N GLY A 44 10.31 1.40 -0.48
CA GLY A 44 11.40 1.89 0.37
C GLY A 44 10.89 2.90 1.41
N THR A 45 11.27 2.73 2.67
CA THR A 45 11.02 3.74 3.73
C THR A 45 12.01 4.89 3.59
N ALA A 46 11.76 5.82 2.67
CA ALA A 46 12.42 7.12 2.62
C ALA A 46 11.35 8.20 2.75
N PHE A 47 11.15 8.69 3.98
CA PHE A 47 10.36 9.89 4.23
C PHE A 47 11.27 11.10 3.97
N SER A 48 11.03 11.85 2.90
CA SER A 48 11.71 13.13 2.64
C SER A 48 10.80 14.26 3.10
N GLY A 49 10.94 14.64 4.37
CA GLY A 49 10.48 15.90 4.91
C GLY A 49 11.69 16.78 5.22
N GLY A 50 12.26 17.43 4.21
CA GLY A 50 13.15 18.58 4.36
C GLY A 50 14.58 18.38 4.90
N GLN A 51 14.87 17.39 5.74
CA GLN A 51 16.21 17.20 6.31
C GLN A 51 16.54 15.71 6.46
N VAL A 52 17.81 15.38 6.19
CA VAL A 52 18.43 14.05 6.23
C VAL A 52 17.65 13.03 7.07
N ALA A 53 16.92 12.14 6.39
CA ALA A 53 16.21 11.06 7.05
C ALA A 53 17.19 9.92 7.32
N THR A 54 17.68 9.83 8.56
CA THR A 54 18.25 8.58 9.10
C THR A 54 17.10 7.61 9.30
N GLY A 55 16.56 7.09 8.21
CA GLY A 55 15.53 6.05 8.26
C GLY A 55 16.18 4.75 8.70
N ASN A 56 15.76 4.19 9.83
CA ASN A 56 15.86 2.75 10.03
C ASN A 56 15.15 2.12 8.85
N ALA A 57 15.92 1.65 7.86
CA ALA A 57 15.41 0.90 6.74
C ALA A 57 14.85 -0.40 7.32
N VAL A 58 13.58 -0.38 7.69
CA VAL A 58 12.82 -1.61 7.86
C VAL A 58 12.89 -2.24 6.48
N GLY A 59 13.61 -3.36 6.36
CA GLY A 59 13.93 -4.04 5.10
C GLY A 59 12.69 -4.62 4.44
N ILE A 60 11.75 -3.76 4.05
CA ILE A 60 10.51 -4.13 3.38
C ILE A 60 10.81 -4.10 1.89
N SER A 61 11.39 -5.17 1.37
CA SER A 61 11.53 -5.35 -0.08
C SER A 61 10.20 -5.85 -0.66
N ALA A 62 9.16 -5.02 -0.61
CA ALA A 62 7.92 -5.28 -1.32
C ALA A 62 8.01 -4.67 -2.72
N THR A 63 8.02 -5.52 -3.74
CA THR A 63 8.05 -5.12 -5.16
C THR A 63 6.73 -5.48 -5.80
N GLY A 64 6.13 -4.53 -6.52
CA GLY A 64 4.88 -4.75 -7.23
C GLY A 64 4.76 -3.82 -8.42
N ASN A 65 3.79 -4.06 -9.30
CA ASN A 65 3.55 -3.23 -10.48
C ASN A 65 2.59 -2.05 -10.21
N GLY A 66 2.19 -1.85 -8.96
CA GLY A 66 1.41 -0.70 -8.50
C GLY A 66 1.80 -0.21 -7.11
N ASN A 67 1.49 1.07 -6.86
CA ASN A 67 1.71 1.75 -5.58
C ASN A 67 0.46 2.56 -5.18
N VAL A 68 0.19 2.61 -3.88
CA VAL A 68 -0.91 3.36 -3.27
C VAL A 68 -0.34 4.37 -2.28
N LEU A 69 -0.86 5.59 -2.37
CA LEU A 69 -0.71 6.63 -1.35
C LEU A 69 -2.11 7.01 -0.87
N ALA A 70 -2.41 6.68 0.38
CA ALA A 70 -3.71 6.95 1.00
C ALA A 70 -3.54 7.56 2.39
N GLN A 71 -4.55 8.31 2.83
CA GLN A 71 -4.59 8.95 4.13
C GLN A 71 -5.96 8.70 4.77
N SER A 72 -5.97 8.50 6.08
CA SER A 72 -7.22 8.43 6.85
C SER A 72 -7.67 9.82 7.29
N ALA A 73 -8.95 9.96 7.63
CA ALA A 73 -9.52 11.20 8.20
C ALA A 73 -8.78 11.67 9.47
N ASP A 74 -8.18 10.74 10.21
CA ASP A 74 -7.38 11.01 11.42
C ASP A 74 -5.97 11.58 11.09
N GLY A 75 -5.63 11.81 9.82
CA GLY A 75 -4.33 12.32 9.37
C GLY A 75 -3.25 11.24 9.19
N ARG A 76 -3.56 9.98 9.50
CA ARG A 76 -2.64 8.84 9.40
C ARG A 76 -2.37 8.46 7.95
N ASN A 77 -1.10 8.20 7.63
CA ASN A 77 -0.67 7.88 6.27
C ASN A 77 -0.55 6.37 6.04
N LEU A 78 -0.90 5.93 4.83
CA LEU A 78 -0.80 4.55 4.38
C LEU A 78 -0.10 4.50 3.02
N ARG A 79 0.96 3.70 2.94
CA ARG A 79 1.70 3.43 1.70
C ARG A 79 1.65 1.96 1.39
N CYS A 80 1.19 1.59 0.20
CA CYS A 80 1.12 0.18 -0.18
C CYS A 80 1.74 -0.08 -1.54
N VAL A 81 2.48 -1.17 -1.68
CA VAL A 81 2.91 -1.68 -2.97
C VAL A 81 2.14 -2.96 -3.26
N PHE A 82 1.63 -3.08 -4.48
CA PHE A 82 0.83 -4.24 -4.89
C PHE A 82 1.21 -4.71 -6.29
N SER A 83 0.97 -6.00 -6.52
CA SER A 83 1.00 -6.62 -7.83
C SER A 83 -0.43 -6.87 -8.28
N PHE A 84 -0.85 -6.18 -9.34
CA PHE A 84 -2.17 -6.30 -9.96
C PHE A 84 -2.09 -7.06 -11.27
N SER A 85 -3.02 -7.98 -11.46
CA SER A 85 -3.21 -8.69 -12.71
C SER A 85 -4.45 -8.15 -13.42
N GLY A 86 -4.26 -7.59 -14.61
CA GLY A 86 -5.35 -7.12 -15.45
C GLY A 86 -6.31 -8.24 -15.90
N TRP A 87 -5.84 -9.50 -15.91
CA TRP A 87 -6.65 -10.65 -16.31
C TRP A 87 -7.65 -11.07 -15.23
N SER A 88 -7.23 -11.08 -13.96
CA SER A 88 -8.10 -11.44 -12.82
C SER A 88 -8.75 -10.23 -12.15
N GLN A 89 -8.47 -9.00 -12.64
CA GLN A 89 -8.94 -7.74 -12.07
C GLN A 89 -8.69 -7.61 -10.56
N ALA A 90 -7.64 -8.29 -10.07
CA ALA A 90 -7.30 -8.40 -8.66
C ALA A 90 -5.79 -8.41 -8.49
N GLY A 91 -5.36 -8.06 -7.28
CA GLY A 91 -3.96 -8.00 -6.91
C GLY A 91 -3.74 -8.23 -5.42
N THR A 92 -2.48 -8.50 -5.08
CA THR A 92 -2.05 -8.63 -3.68
C THR A 92 -0.77 -7.83 -3.46
N GLY A 93 -0.54 -7.41 -2.23
CA GLY A 93 0.56 -6.52 -1.91
C GLY A 93 0.79 -6.39 -0.42
N THR A 94 1.52 -5.35 -0.05
CA THR A 94 1.83 -5.03 1.34
C THR A 94 1.66 -3.54 1.56
N CYS A 95 0.97 -3.18 2.64
CA CYS A 95 0.81 -1.83 3.13
C CYS A 95 1.68 -1.59 4.36
N LEU A 96 2.15 -0.37 4.51
CA LEU A 96 2.88 0.15 5.65
C LEU A 96 2.17 1.41 6.16
N THR A 97 1.84 1.42 7.45
CA THR A 97 1.33 2.61 8.15
C THR A 97 2.48 3.48 8.66
N ASP A 98 2.16 4.70 9.06
CA ASP A 98 3.03 5.61 9.82
C ASP A 98 3.58 4.99 11.11
N ASP A 99 2.77 4.18 11.80
CA ASP A 99 3.16 3.41 13.00
C ASP A 99 4.11 2.21 12.69
N GLN A 100 4.68 2.15 11.48
CA GLN A 100 5.54 1.06 10.97
C GLN A 100 4.89 -0.33 11.01
N GLN A 101 3.55 -0.40 10.98
CA GLN A 101 2.83 -1.67 10.96
C GLN A 101 2.63 -2.14 9.51
N LEU A 102 2.91 -3.43 9.29
CA LEU A 102 2.76 -4.09 8.00
C LEU A 102 1.42 -4.81 7.92
N TYR A 103 0.74 -4.62 6.80
CA TYR A 103 -0.53 -5.26 6.49
C TYR A 103 -0.47 -5.92 5.12
N ASP A 104 -1.06 -7.10 4.98
CA ASP A 104 -1.21 -7.74 3.68
C ASP A 104 -2.37 -7.08 2.92
N LEU A 105 -2.08 -6.51 1.76
CA LEU A 105 -3.07 -5.84 0.91
C LEU A 105 -3.69 -6.84 -0.05
N GLN A 106 -5.02 -6.91 -0.07
CA GLN A 106 -5.78 -7.50 -1.15
C GLN A 106 -6.55 -6.40 -1.86
N ILE A 107 -6.28 -6.22 -3.16
CA ILE A 107 -6.90 -5.17 -3.97
C ILE A 107 -7.72 -5.78 -5.09
N SER A 108 -8.94 -5.29 -5.27
CA SER A 108 -9.81 -5.63 -6.39
C SER A 108 -10.26 -4.37 -7.12
N ARG A 109 -10.62 -4.56 -8.38
CA ARG A 109 -11.18 -3.51 -9.23
C ARG A 109 -12.71 -3.52 -9.19
#